data_AF-A0A9E2XEJ8-F1
#
_entry.id   AF-A0A9E2XEJ8-F1
#
_cell.length_a   1.000
_cell.length_b   1.000
_cell.length_c   1.000
_cell.angle_alpha   90.00
_cell.angle_beta   90.00
_cell.angle_gamma   90.00
#
_symmetry.space_group_name_H-M   'P 1'
#
loop_
_entity.id
_entity.type
_entity.pdbx_description
1 polymer ?
#
loop_
_entity_poly.entity_id
_entity_poly.type
_entity_poly.pdbx_seq_one_letter_code
_entity_poly.pdbx_strand_id
1 'polypeptide(L)'
;MTTFPTHARVVVIGGGIMGCSTAYHLAKLGWKDIVLLEQGRLSGGTTWHAAGLVGQLRSYQNLTRLIRYSTELYARLEAETGLATGWKQCGSLSVARTEERMVLLRRSAA
;
A
#
# COMPACT_ATOMS: atom_id res chain seq x y z
N MET A 1 3.31 -29.27 -9.68
CA MET A 1 4.36 -28.23 -9.70
C MET A 1 4.13 -27.39 -10.93
N THR A 2 3.86 -26.09 -10.78
CA THR A 2 3.78 -25.17 -11.92
C THR A 2 5.17 -24.97 -12.49
N THR A 3 5.36 -25.25 -13.77
CA THR A 3 6.62 -25.04 -14.48
C THR A 3 7.00 -23.57 -14.41
N PHE A 4 8.25 -23.26 -14.06
CA PHE A 4 8.73 -21.88 -14.03
C PHE A 4 8.72 -21.31 -15.46
N PRO A 5 8.09 -20.16 -15.70
CA PRO A 5 7.99 -19.59 -17.05
C PRO A 5 9.37 -19.17 -17.55
N THR A 6 9.71 -19.49 -18.79
CA THR A 6 10.97 -19.08 -19.43
C THR A 6 10.93 -17.65 -19.97
N HIS A 7 9.73 -17.07 -20.07
CA HIS A 7 9.48 -15.71 -20.54
C HIS A 7 8.39 -15.07 -19.68
N ALA A 8 8.49 -13.76 -19.45
CA ALA A 8 7.49 -12.96 -18.75
C ALA A 8 7.41 -11.58 -19.39
N ARG A 9 6.21 -11.00 -19.42
CA ARG A 9 6.02 -9.63 -19.88
C ARG A 9 6.49 -8.61 -18.84
N VAL A 10 6.27 -8.92 -17.55
CA VAL A 10 6.72 -8.11 -16.42
C VAL A 10 7.25 -9.02 -15.33
N VAL A 11 8.43 -8.69 -14.81
CA VAL A 11 9.01 -9.33 -13.62
C VAL A 11 9.06 -8.30 -12.49
N VAL A 12 8.36 -8.58 -11.39
CA VAL A 12 8.37 -7.79 -10.16
C VAL A 12 9.33 -8.45 -9.18
N ILE A 13 10.37 -7.73 -8.76
CA ILE A 13 11.39 -8.25 -7.83
C ILE A 13 11.10 -7.71 -6.43
N GLY A 14 10.77 -8.62 -5.51
CA GLY A 14 10.42 -8.36 -4.12
C GLY A 14 8.93 -8.59 -3.82
N GLY A 15 8.65 -9.50 -2.88
CA GLY A 15 7.31 -9.87 -2.41
C GLY A 15 6.84 -9.12 -1.17
N GLY A 16 7.34 -7.90 -0.96
CA GLY A 16 6.76 -6.97 0.02
C GLY A 16 5.44 -6.36 -0.47
N ILE A 17 4.79 -5.54 0.37
CA ILE A 17 3.50 -4.93 0.04
C ILE A 17 3.51 -4.14 -1.28
N MET A 18 4.62 -3.45 -1.59
CA MET A 18 4.75 -2.67 -2.84
C MET A 18 4.82 -3.57 -4.08
N GLY A 19 5.53 -4.70 -4.00
CA GLY A 19 5.64 -5.65 -5.10
C GLY A 19 4.32 -6.37 -5.35
N CYS A 20 3.68 -6.86 -4.28
CA CYS A 20 2.35 -7.46 -4.36
C CYS A 20 1.31 -6.46 -4.88
N SER A 21 1.33 -5.22 -4.40
CA SER A 21 0.44 -4.16 -4.89
C SER A 21 0.67 -3.88 -6.39
N THR A 22 1.93 -3.83 -6.83
CA THR A 22 2.25 -3.62 -8.25
C THR A 22 1.70 -4.75 -9.12
N ALA A 23 1.96 -6.01 -8.74
CA ALA A 23 1.44 -7.17 -9.47
C ALA A 23 -0.10 -7.21 -9.49
N TYR A 24 -0.74 -6.90 -8.36
CA TYR A 24 -2.20 -6.79 -8.24
C TYR A 24 -2.78 -5.75 -9.21
N HIS A 25 -2.22 -4.53 -9.24
CA HIS A 25 -2.71 -3.46 -10.12
C HIS A 25 -2.45 -3.78 -11.60
N LEU A 26 -1.30 -4.34 -11.95
CA LEU A 26 -1.02 -4.79 -13.32
C LEU A 26 -2.03 -5.84 -13.78
N ALA A 27 -2.30 -6.85 -12.95
CA ALA A 27 -3.28 -7.88 -13.24
C ALA A 27 -4.69 -7.28 -13.41
N LYS A 28 -5.08 -6.33 -12.55
CA LYS A 28 -6.38 -5.63 -12.62
C LYS A 28 -6.51 -4.76 -13.88
N LEU A 29 -5.40 -4.23 -14.40
CA LEU A 29 -5.32 -3.53 -15.68
C LEU A 29 -5.34 -4.48 -16.90
N GLY A 30 -5.48 -5.79 -16.68
CA GLY A 30 -5.58 -6.79 -17.74
C GLY A 30 -4.24 -7.30 -18.27
N TRP A 31 -3.11 -6.92 -17.65
CA TRP A 31 -1.81 -7.45 -18.03
C TRP A 31 -1.75 -8.96 -17.74
N LYS A 32 -1.08 -9.69 -18.64
CA LYS A 32 -0.81 -11.13 -18.54
C LYS A 32 0.70 -11.35 -18.44
N ASP A 33 1.09 -12.57 -18.09
CA ASP A 33 2.49 -13.01 -17.97
C ASP A 33 3.31 -12.16 -16.99
N ILE A 34 2.72 -11.91 -15.81
CA ILE A 34 3.35 -11.21 -14.69
C ILE A 34 3.96 -12.25 -13.75
N VAL A 35 5.25 -12.11 -13.46
CA VAL A 35 5.97 -12.95 -12.51
C VAL A 35 6.42 -12.09 -11.33
N LEU A 36 6.09 -12.49 -10.10
CA LEU A 36 6.64 -11.89 -8.89
C LEU A 36 7.67 -12.84 -8.30
N LEU A 37 8.89 -12.34 -8.07
CA LEU A 37 9.99 -13.09 -7.48
C LEU A 37 10.28 -12.55 -6.08
N GLU A 38 10.30 -13.43 -5.09
CA GLU A 38 10.67 -13.13 -3.70
C GLU A 38 11.77 -14.10 -3.27
N GLN A 39 12.82 -13.58 -2.64
CA GLN A 39 13.98 -14.37 -2.21
C GLN A 39 13.65 -15.34 -1.06
N GLY A 40 12.65 -15.01 -0.24
CA GLY A 40 12.21 -15.83 0.89
C GLY A 40 10.69 -15.99 0.94
N ARG A 41 10.10 -15.54 2.04
CA ARG A 41 8.64 -15.57 2.24
C ARG A 41 8.03 -14.22 1.88
N LEU A 42 6.86 -14.24 1.22
CA LEU A 42 6.07 -13.02 0.99
C LEU A 42 5.93 -12.22 2.28
N SER A 43 6.06 -10.89 2.16
CA SER A 43 6.08 -9.92 3.27
C SER A 43 7.22 -10.04 4.28
N GLY A 44 8.15 -10.99 4.13
CA GLY A 44 9.23 -11.27 5.10
C GLY A 44 10.28 -10.17 5.29
N GLY A 45 10.26 -9.13 4.46
CA GLY A 45 11.07 -7.91 4.62
C GLY A 45 10.44 -6.89 5.59
N THR A 46 10.44 -5.60 5.25
CA THR A 46 9.93 -4.57 6.18
C THR A 46 8.41 -4.59 6.40
N THR A 47 7.68 -5.31 5.54
CA THR A 47 6.21 -5.36 5.58
C THR A 47 5.70 -6.08 6.83
N TRP A 48 6.28 -7.21 7.23
CA TRP A 48 5.76 -7.99 8.35
C TRP A 48 5.85 -7.25 9.70
N HIS A 49 6.89 -6.45 9.90
CA HIS A 49 7.13 -5.74 11.16
C HIS A 49 6.55 -4.32 11.16
N ALA A 50 5.77 -3.93 10.15
CA ALA A 50 5.16 -2.61 10.08
C ALA A 50 4.05 -2.50 11.13
N ALA A 51 3.94 -1.34 11.78
CA ALA A 51 2.91 -1.08 12.80
C ALA A 51 1.47 -1.02 12.25
N GLY A 52 1.29 -1.02 10.92
CA GLY A 52 -0.04 -1.00 10.27
C GLY A 52 -0.75 0.35 10.31
N LEU A 53 -0.08 1.44 10.67
CA LEU A 53 -0.66 2.78 10.71
C LEU A 53 -0.80 3.38 9.31
N VAL A 54 -2.01 3.83 8.96
CA VAL A 54 -2.32 4.47 7.67
C VAL A 54 -2.88 5.88 7.90
N GLY A 55 -2.01 6.86 8.12
CA GLY A 55 -2.41 8.27 8.21
C GLY A 55 -2.75 8.85 6.83
N GLN A 56 -3.79 9.67 6.71
CA GLN A 56 -4.34 10.12 5.42
C GLN A 56 -3.66 11.36 4.81
N LEU A 57 -3.12 12.25 5.64
CA LEU A 57 -2.53 13.52 5.17
C LEU A 57 -1.05 13.36 4.81
N ARG A 58 -0.62 13.99 3.72
CA ARG A 58 0.77 14.12 3.29
C ARG A 58 1.06 15.59 2.92
N SER A 59 2.34 15.96 2.92
CA SER A 59 2.79 17.32 2.61
C SER A 59 2.43 17.81 1.20
N TYR A 60 2.11 16.88 0.29
CA TYR A 60 1.76 17.18 -1.09
C TYR A 60 0.39 16.59 -1.44
N GLN A 61 -0.41 17.34 -2.17
CA GLN A 61 -1.77 16.95 -2.53
C GLN A 61 -1.83 15.65 -3.35
N ASN A 62 -0.88 15.42 -4.25
CA ASN A 62 -0.79 14.18 -5.04
C ASN A 62 -0.56 12.96 -4.14
N LEU A 63 0.30 13.07 -3.13
CA LEU A 63 0.53 12.01 -2.16
C LEU A 63 -0.70 11.79 -1.27
N THR A 64 -1.40 12.85 -0.87
CA THR A 64 -2.68 12.71 -0.13
C THR A 64 -3.73 11.97 -0.96
N ARG A 65 -3.85 12.28 -2.27
CA ARG A 65 -4.74 11.53 -3.18
C ARG A 65 -4.33 10.06 -3.30
N LEU A 66 -3.04 9.76 -3.39
CA LEU A 66 -2.54 8.39 -3.45
C LEU A 66 -2.89 7.61 -2.19
N ILE A 67 -2.70 8.21 -1.01
CA ILE A 67 -3.04 7.56 0.26
C ILE A 67 -4.54 7.38 0.41
N ARG A 68 -5.35 8.36 -0.01
CA ARG A 68 -6.80 8.22 -0.03
C ARG A 68 -7.24 7.00 -0.85
N TYR A 69 -6.67 6.85 -2.05
CA TYR A 69 -6.88 5.64 -2.86
C TYR A 69 -6.47 4.36 -2.11
N SER A 70 -5.29 4.34 -1.48
CA SER A 70 -4.85 3.17 -0.70
C SER A 70 -5.84 2.80 0.41
N THR A 71 -6.38 3.78 1.14
CA THR A 71 -7.38 3.53 2.20
C THR A 71 -8.70 3.00 1.64
N GLU A 72 -9.15 3.53 0.50
CA GLU A 72 -10.34 3.04 -0.19
C GLU A 72 -10.15 1.62 -0.73
N LEU A 73 -8.95 1.30 -1.21
CA LEU A 73 -8.59 -0.04 -1.66
C LEU A 73 -8.63 -1.03 -0.49
N TYR A 74 -7.98 -0.72 0.64
CA TYR A 74 -7.97 -1.59 1.81
C TYR A 74 -9.39 -1.90 2.31
N ALA A 75 -10.29 -0.91 2.29
CA ALA A 75 -11.69 -1.09 2.67
C ALA A 75 -12.48 -2.04 1.75
N ARG A 76 -12.07 -2.21 0.48
CA ARG A 76 -12.76 -3.08 -0.50
C ARG A 76 -12.07 -4.43 -0.72
N LEU A 77 -10.77 -4.55 -0.40
CA LEU A 77 -9.97 -5.73 -0.71
C LEU A 77 -10.53 -7.02 -0.12
N GLU A 78 -11.09 -6.96 1.09
CA GLU A 78 -11.68 -8.13 1.72
C GLU A 78 -12.90 -8.65 0.95
N ALA A 79 -13.77 -7.75 0.50
CA ALA A 79 -14.89 -8.12 -0.36
C ALA A 79 -14.45 -8.62 -1.74
N GLU A 80 -13.36 -8.06 -2.30
CA GLU A 80 -12.84 -8.45 -3.61
C GLU A 80 -12.14 -9.82 -3.60
N THR A 81 -11.43 -10.15 -2.52
CA THR A 81 -10.56 -11.33 -2.45
C THR A 81 -11.08 -12.44 -1.55
N GLY A 82 -12.05 -12.15 -0.69
CA GLY A 82 -12.50 -13.05 0.37
C GLY A 82 -11.50 -13.23 1.52
N LEU A 83 -10.40 -12.46 1.53
CA LEU A 83 -9.35 -12.54 2.53
C LEU A 83 -9.42 -11.34 3.48
N ALA A 84 -9.50 -11.63 4.78
CA ALA A 84 -9.54 -10.60 5.80
C ALA A 84 -8.29 -9.73 5.77
N THR A 85 -8.47 -8.40 5.70
CA THR A 85 -7.35 -7.44 5.67
C THR A 85 -6.97 -6.93 7.05
N GLY A 86 -7.87 -7.07 8.02
CA GLY A 86 -7.72 -6.46 9.35
C GLY A 86 -7.86 -4.92 9.34
N TRP A 87 -8.38 -4.33 8.26
CA TRP A 87 -8.55 -2.89 8.13
C TRP A 87 -9.50 -2.33 9.19
N LYS A 88 -9.05 -1.29 9.90
CA LYS A 88 -9.86 -0.56 10.90
C LYS A 88 -9.76 0.94 10.65
N GLN A 89 -10.88 1.55 10.26
CA GLN A 89 -10.95 2.99 10.00
C GLN A 89 -11.22 3.77 11.31
N CYS A 90 -10.16 3.95 12.11
CA CYS A 90 -10.27 4.63 13.42
C CYS A 90 -9.93 6.13 13.38
N GLY A 91 -9.59 6.67 12.20
CA GLY A 91 -9.10 8.05 12.06
C GLY A 91 -7.67 8.25 12.58
N SER A 92 -7.20 9.50 12.56
CA SER A 92 -5.86 9.88 13.05
C SER A 92 -5.89 11.28 13.67
N LEU A 93 -5.20 11.47 14.80
CA LEU A 93 -5.08 12.76 15.46
C LEU A 93 -3.62 13.24 15.42
N SER A 94 -3.40 14.44 14.89
CA SER A 94 -2.11 15.13 14.96
C SER A 94 -2.18 16.25 15.99
N VAL A 95 -1.23 16.27 16.93
CA VAL A 95 -1.21 17.24 18.04
C VAL A 95 -0.05 18.23 17.85
N ALA A 96 -0.34 19.53 17.92
CA ALA A 96 0.67 20.58 18.02
C ALA A 96 0.87 20.98 19.48
N ARG A 97 2.12 20.98 19.95
CA ARG A 97 2.50 21.39 21.31
C ARG A 97 3.11 22.78 21.39
N THR A 98 3.33 23.43 20.25
CA THR A 98 3.88 24.79 20.14
C THR A 98 3.15 25.54 19.02
N GLU A 99 3.20 26.87 19.03
CA GLU A 99 2.55 27.68 18.00
C GLU A 99 3.18 27.45 16.62
N GLU A 100 4.51 27.26 16.54
CA GLU A 100 5.20 26.94 15.29
C GLU A 100 4.70 25.62 14.70
N ARG A 101 4.43 24.63 15.56
CA ARG A 101 3.84 23.36 15.12
C ARG A 101 2.40 23.54 14.65
N MET A 102 1.64 24.45 15.28
CA MET A 102 0.27 24.77 14.87
C MET A 102 0.23 25.45 13.50
N VAL A 103 1.16 26.36 13.22
CA VAL A 103 1.32 26.97 11.87
C VAL A 103 1.56 25.89 10.82
N LEU A 104 2.43 24.92 11.10
CA LEU A 104 2.70 23.81 10.17
C LEU A 104 1.48 22.89 9.98
N LEU A 105 0.73 22.58 11.05
CA LEU A 105 -0.50 21.80 10.93
C LEU A 105 -1.55 22.50 10.07
N ARG A 106 -1.77 23.81 10.28
CA ARG A 106 -2.70 24.61 9.47
C ARG A 106 -2.31 24.59 7.98
N ARG A 107 -1.01 24.70 7.66
CA ARG A 107 -0.51 24.59 6.27
C ARG A 107 -0.71 23.20 5.66
N SER A 108 -0.66 22.14 6.47
CA SER A 108 -0.82 20.76 6.02
C SER A 108 -2.28 20.32 5.90
N ALA A 109 -3.20 21.05 6.56
CA ALA A 109 -4.64 20.79 6.53
C ALA A 109 -5.39 21.56 5.43
N ALA A 110 -4.81 22.66 4.93
CA ALA A 110 -5.30 23.44 3.80
C ALA A 110 -5.00 22.76 2.45
#